data_AF-A0A8J9X515-F1
#
_entry.id   AF-A0A8J9X515-F1
#
_cell.length_a   1.000
_cell.length_b   1.000
_cell.length_c   1.000
_cell.angle_alpha   90.00
_cell.angle_beta   90.00
_cell.angle_gamma   90.00
#
_symmetry.space_group_name_H-M   'P 1'
#
loop_
_entity.id
_entity.type
_entity.pdbx_description
1 polymer ?
#
loop_
_entity_poly.entity_id
_entity_poly.type
_entity_poly.pdbx_seq_one_letter_code
_entity_poly.pdbx_strand_id
1 'polypeptide(L)'
;MTPTGDEAEVLRRLAKTINGFLSRPDSGPFQEPVDWRGLELWDYPEIVPNMMDLGTVKRKLDREQYETAYACASDVRLVWNNCMAYNAEGSDFWLLAKAYSKRFEDRYRKLKAE
;
A
#
# COMPACT_ATOMS: atom_id res chain seq x y z
N MET A 1 -17.87 -7.09 10.49
CA MET A 1 -18.23 -6.41 11.76
C MET A 1 -17.86 -4.94 11.67
N THR A 2 -18.55 -4.04 12.37
CA THR A 2 -18.20 -2.60 12.40
C THR A 2 -16.97 -2.38 13.27
N PRO A 3 -15.97 -1.55 12.87
CA PRO A 3 -14.83 -1.23 13.71
C PRO A 3 -15.26 -0.59 15.04
N THR A 4 -14.47 -0.79 16.10
CA THR A 4 -14.63 -0.02 17.34
C THR A 4 -14.38 1.47 17.08
N GLY A 5 -14.82 2.35 17.99
CA GLY A 5 -14.62 3.80 17.85
C GLY A 5 -13.15 4.19 17.64
N ASP A 6 -12.24 3.54 18.36
CA ASP A 6 -10.80 3.75 18.26
C ASP A 6 -10.24 3.25 16.92
N GLU A 7 -10.65 2.07 16.46
CA GLU A 7 -10.23 1.53 15.16
C GLU A 7 -10.73 2.40 14.01
N ALA A 8 -11.96 2.91 14.08
CA ALA A 8 -12.51 3.81 13.09
C ALA A 8 -11.69 5.11 12.99
N GLU A 9 -11.21 5.65 14.11
CA GLU A 9 -10.32 6.82 14.08
C GLU A 9 -8.96 6.51 13.46
N VAL A 10 -8.34 5.38 13.82
CA VAL A 10 -7.07 4.96 13.22
C VAL A 10 -7.22 4.75 11.71
N LEU A 11 -8.30 4.13 11.26
CA LEU A 11 -8.62 3.95 9.83
C LEU A 11 -8.81 5.29 9.10
N ARG A 12 -9.49 6.27 9.72
CA ARG A 12 -9.58 7.64 9.15
C ARG A 12 -8.21 8.30 9.02
N ARG A 13 -7.32 8.12 9.98
CA ARG A 13 -5.95 8.67 9.94
C ARG A 13 -5.07 7.94 8.92
N LEU A 14 -5.27 6.64 8.74
CA LEU A 14 -4.66 5.85 7.65
C LEU A 14 -5.12 6.34 6.29
N ALA A 15 -6.41 6.62 6.09
CA ALA A 15 -6.92 7.17 4.84
C ALA A 15 -6.21 8.50 4.47
N LYS A 16 -6.02 9.40 5.44
CA LYS A 16 -5.24 10.64 5.23
C LYS A 16 -3.79 10.35 4.83
N THR A 17 -3.18 9.33 5.44
CA THR A 17 -1.81 8.91 5.14
C THR A 17 -1.70 8.35 3.71
N ILE A 18 -2.63 7.50 3.30
CA ILE A 18 -2.68 6.91 1.95
C ILE A 18 -2.92 7.99 0.89
N ASN A 19 -3.84 8.93 1.14
CA ASN A 19 -4.05 10.08 0.25
C ASN A 19 -2.78 10.93 0.10
N GLY A 20 -2.01 11.07 1.18
CA GLY A 20 -0.71 11.75 1.15
C GLY A 20 0.37 11.01 0.35
N PHE A 21 0.28 9.68 0.21
CA PHE A 21 1.14 8.93 -0.71
C PHE A 21 0.68 9.04 -2.15
N LEU A 22 -0.64 8.93 -2.39
CA LEU A 22 -1.23 9.05 -3.73
C LEU A 22 -0.96 10.42 -4.36
N SER A 23 -0.97 11.50 -3.58
CA SER A 23 -0.74 12.86 -4.09
C SER A 23 0.72 13.18 -4.45
N ARG A 24 1.66 12.26 -4.16
CA ARG A 24 3.07 12.51 -4.49
C ARG A 24 3.32 12.36 -5.99
N PRO A 25 4.19 13.20 -6.61
CA PRO A 25 4.51 13.10 -8.02
C PRO A 25 5.11 11.76 -8.44
N ASP A 26 5.82 11.09 -7.53
CA ASP A 26 6.49 9.80 -7.73
C ASP A 26 5.62 8.59 -7.37
N SER A 27 4.32 8.77 -7.11
CA SER A 27 3.44 7.67 -6.68
C SER A 27 2.92 6.80 -7.82
N GLY A 28 3.08 7.23 -9.08
CA GLY A 28 2.51 6.60 -10.28
C GLY A 28 2.56 5.06 -10.30
N PRO A 29 3.72 4.42 -10.05
CA PRO A 29 3.85 2.96 -10.05
C PRO A 29 2.98 2.21 -9.03
N PHE A 30 2.43 2.92 -8.05
CA PHE A 30 1.67 2.34 -6.93
C PHE A 30 0.20 2.76 -6.92
N GLN A 31 -0.26 3.53 -7.92
CA GLN A 31 -1.62 4.08 -7.91
C GLN A 31 -2.69 3.08 -8.35
N GLU A 32 -2.36 2.17 -9.28
CA GLU A 32 -3.28 1.19 -9.86
C GLU A 32 -2.60 -0.18 -9.96
N PRO A 33 -3.37 -1.27 -10.15
CA PRO A 33 -2.81 -2.60 -10.35
C PRO A 33 -1.82 -2.62 -11.51
N VAL A 34 -0.72 -3.36 -11.35
CA VAL A 34 0.24 -3.57 -12.44
C VAL A 34 -0.44 -4.31 -13.59
N ASP A 35 -0.53 -3.67 -14.76
CA ASP A 35 -0.99 -4.29 -15.99
C ASP A 35 0.11 -5.18 -16.58
N TRP A 36 0.38 -6.28 -15.89
CA TRP A 36 1.44 -7.22 -16.29
C TRP A 36 1.19 -7.84 -17.66
N ARG A 37 -0.06 -7.91 -18.15
CA ARG A 37 -0.35 -8.35 -19.52
C ARG A 37 0.04 -7.29 -20.54
N GLY A 38 -0.39 -6.04 -20.33
CA GLY A 38 -0.04 -4.93 -21.21
C GLY A 38 1.46 -4.60 -21.22
N LEU A 39 2.17 -4.94 -20.14
CA LEU A 39 3.62 -4.80 -20.02
C LEU A 39 4.40 -6.08 -20.41
N GLU A 40 3.71 -7.14 -20.83
CA GLU A 40 4.29 -8.44 -21.19
C GLU A 40 5.14 -9.11 -20.09
N LEU A 41 4.81 -8.84 -18.83
CA LEU A 41 5.43 -9.39 -17.62
C LEU A 41 4.75 -10.70 -17.22
N TRP A 42 4.92 -11.75 -18.04
CA TRP A 42 4.20 -13.01 -17.87
C TRP A 42 4.55 -13.77 -16.57
N ASP A 43 5.72 -13.51 -16.00
CA ASP A 43 6.19 -14.06 -14.72
C ASP A 43 5.63 -13.32 -13.50
N TYR A 44 5.05 -12.13 -13.68
CA TYR A 44 4.59 -11.29 -12.59
C TYR A 44 3.60 -11.98 -11.65
N PRO A 45 2.58 -12.73 -12.11
CA PRO A 45 1.66 -13.41 -11.20
C PRO A 45 2.29 -14.56 -10.41
N GLU A 46 3.41 -15.12 -10.89
CA GLU A 46 4.16 -16.17 -10.18
C GLU A 46 4.98 -15.57 -9.03
N ILE A 47 5.60 -14.41 -9.27
CA ILE A 47 6.43 -13.71 -8.29
C ILE A 47 5.56 -12.90 -7.29
N VAL A 48 4.47 -12.31 -7.79
CA VAL A 48 3.53 -11.46 -7.04
C VAL A 48 2.14 -12.12 -7.05
N PRO A 49 1.92 -13.17 -6.24
CA PRO A 49 0.66 -13.90 -6.23
C PRO A 49 -0.50 -13.10 -5.61
N ASN A 50 -0.19 -12.19 -4.69
CA ASN A 50 -1.16 -11.34 -4.01
C ASN A 50 -0.98 -9.89 -4.47
N MET A 51 -1.65 -9.52 -5.55
CA MET A 51 -1.58 -8.16 -6.11
C MET A 51 -2.16 -7.13 -5.15
N MET A 52 -1.55 -5.95 -5.09
CA MET A 52 -2.07 -4.80 -4.35
C MET A 52 -1.47 -3.50 -4.86
N ASP A 53 -2.25 -2.43 -4.79
CA ASP A 53 -1.89 -1.05 -5.14
C ASP A 53 -2.62 -0.07 -4.21
N LEU A 54 -2.14 1.17 -4.09
CA LEU A 54 -2.73 2.17 -3.20
C LEU A 54 -4.15 2.58 -3.60
N GLY A 55 -4.49 2.56 -4.89
CA GLY A 55 -5.84 2.83 -5.37
C GLY A 55 -6.81 1.77 -4.85
N THR A 56 -6.44 0.51 -4.90
CA THR A 56 -7.20 -0.61 -4.33
C THR A 56 -7.32 -0.49 -2.82
N VAL A 57 -6.23 -0.19 -2.09
CA VAL A 57 -6.30 0.04 -0.64
C VAL A 57 -7.27 1.17 -0.32
N LYS A 58 -7.19 2.29 -1.04
CA LYS A 58 -8.09 3.42 -0.84
C LYS A 58 -9.55 3.02 -1.10
N ARG A 59 -9.83 2.32 -2.21
CA ARG A 59 -11.19 1.83 -2.53
C ARG A 59 -11.73 0.88 -1.45
N LYS A 60 -10.88 0.00 -0.90
CA LYS A 60 -11.24 -0.89 0.21
C LYS A 60 -11.57 -0.10 1.49
N LEU A 61 -10.78 0.92 1.82
CA LEU A 61 -11.06 1.83 2.94
C LEU A 61 -12.37 2.60 2.77
N ASP A 62 -12.58 3.23 1.61
CA ASP A 62 -13.79 4.02 1.33
C ASP A 62 -15.07 3.18 1.40
N ARG A 63 -14.95 1.87 1.11
CA ARG A 63 -16.04 0.88 1.18
C ARG A 63 -16.13 0.16 2.53
N GLU A 64 -15.41 0.64 3.54
CA GLU A 64 -15.39 0.07 4.90
C GLU A 64 -15.02 -1.43 4.93
N GLN A 65 -14.16 -1.88 4.01
CA GLN A 65 -13.77 -3.30 3.88
C GLN A 65 -12.62 -3.71 4.80
N TYR A 66 -12.14 -2.82 5.65
CA TYR A 66 -11.14 -3.13 6.67
C TYR A 66 -11.77 -3.09 8.05
N GLU A 67 -11.77 -4.24 8.72
CA GLU A 67 -12.23 -4.32 10.11
C GLU A 67 -11.22 -3.74 11.10
N THR A 68 -9.93 -3.74 10.74
CA THR A 68 -8.84 -3.26 11.59
C THR A 68 -7.83 -2.43 10.82
N ALA A 69 -7.20 -1.48 11.50
CA ALA A 69 -6.06 -0.73 11.00
C ALA A 69 -4.90 -1.63 10.59
N TYR A 70 -4.72 -2.77 11.26
CA TYR A 70 -3.70 -3.75 10.91
C TYR A 70 -3.96 -4.40 9.54
N ALA A 71 -5.21 -4.73 9.22
CA ALA A 71 -5.57 -5.28 7.92
C ALA A 71 -5.30 -4.27 6.80
N CYS A 72 -5.66 -3.00 7.01
CA CYS A 72 -5.33 -1.92 6.07
C CYS A 72 -3.82 -1.75 5.91
N ALA A 73 -3.07 -1.72 7.02
CA ALA A 73 -1.61 -1.58 6.98
C ALA A 73 -0.90 -2.76 6.30
N SER A 74 -1.45 -3.97 6.43
CA SER A 74 -0.94 -5.16 5.76
C SER A 74 -1.04 -5.03 4.24
N ASP A 75 -2.15 -4.53 3.71
CA ASP A 75 -2.25 -4.30 2.26
C ASP A 75 -1.34 -3.16 1.78
N VAL A 76 -1.18 -2.09 2.55
CA VAL A 76 -0.21 -1.02 2.20
C VAL A 76 1.21 -1.59 2.14
N ARG A 77 1.61 -2.42 3.10
CA ARG A 77 2.92 -3.11 3.09
C ARG A 77 3.06 -4.01 1.88
N LEU A 78 1.99 -4.70 1.49
CA LEU A 78 1.99 -5.59 0.34
C LEU A 78 2.32 -4.84 -0.96
N VAL A 79 1.84 -3.60 -1.14
CA VAL A 79 2.22 -2.75 -2.30
C VAL A 79 3.73 -2.63 -2.43
N TRP A 80 4.42 -2.32 -1.33
CA TRP A 80 5.87 -2.11 -1.33
C TRP A 80 6.63 -3.42 -1.48
N ASN A 81 6.20 -4.45 -0.74
CA ASN A 81 6.87 -5.75 -0.73
C ASN A 81 6.78 -6.42 -2.10
N ASN A 82 5.63 -6.33 -2.79
CA ASN A 82 5.47 -6.83 -4.14
C ASN A 82 6.43 -6.15 -5.12
N CYS A 83 6.50 -4.81 -5.05
CA CYS A 83 7.42 -4.05 -5.90
C CYS A 83 8.89 -4.45 -5.63
N MET A 84 9.28 -4.59 -4.36
CA MET A 84 10.64 -5.00 -4.01
C MET A 84 10.95 -6.48 -4.31
N ALA A 85 9.93 -7.34 -4.37
CA ALA A 85 10.10 -8.75 -4.72
C ALA A 85 10.27 -8.95 -6.23
N TYR A 86 9.53 -8.19 -7.04
CA TYR A 86 9.59 -8.28 -8.49
C TYR A 86 10.80 -7.56 -9.09
N ASN A 87 11.12 -6.36 -8.58
CA ASN A 87 12.19 -5.54 -9.14
C ASN A 87 13.54 -5.86 -8.51
N ALA A 88 14.60 -5.83 -9.31
CA ALA A 88 15.96 -6.06 -8.82
C ALA A 88 16.34 -5.11 -7.68
N GLU A 89 17.02 -5.64 -6.66
CA GLU A 89 17.50 -4.83 -5.54
C GLU A 89 18.40 -3.69 -6.03
N GLY A 90 18.13 -2.47 -5.57
CA GLY A 90 18.85 -1.27 -5.98
C GLY A 90 18.36 -0.61 -7.27
N SER A 91 17.41 -1.21 -7.99
CA SER A 91 16.72 -0.52 -9.11
C SER A 91 15.88 0.66 -8.62
N ASP A 92 15.52 1.57 -9.53
CA ASP A 92 14.75 2.77 -9.22
C ASP A 92 13.40 2.44 -8.54
N PHE A 93 12.66 1.46 -9.07
CA PHE A 93 11.39 1.03 -8.47
C PHE A 93 11.58 0.40 -7.09
N TRP A 94 12.63 -0.41 -6.92
CA TRP A 94 12.95 -1.03 -5.63
C TRP A 94 13.31 0.03 -4.57
N LEU A 95 14.17 0.98 -4.92
CA LEU A 95 14.58 2.06 -4.01
C LEU A 95 13.39 2.97 -3.66
N LEU A 96 12.53 3.25 -4.64
CA LEU A 96 11.30 4.01 -4.43
C LEU A 96 10.35 3.27 -3.46
N ALA A 97 10.09 1.99 -3.68
CA ALA A 97 9.25 1.18 -2.80
C ALA A 97 9.83 1.10 -1.38
N LYS A 98 11.15 0.94 -1.24
CA LYS A 98 11.84 0.97 0.06
C LYS A 98 11.66 2.32 0.78
N ALA A 99 11.75 3.43 0.05
CA ALA A 99 11.53 4.77 0.61
C ALA A 99 10.08 4.98 1.06
N TYR A 100 9.10 4.51 0.27
CA TYR A 100 7.67 4.55 0.64
C TYR A 100 7.37 3.68 1.85
N SER A 101 7.89 2.45 1.89
CA SER A 101 7.77 1.53 3.02
C SER A 101 8.29 2.16 4.31
N LYS A 102 9.50 2.73 4.29
CA LYS A 102 10.06 3.42 5.46
C LYS A 102 9.18 4.58 5.93
N ARG A 103 8.70 5.43 5.02
CA ARG A 103 7.82 6.56 5.35
C ARG A 103 6.50 6.08 5.94
N PHE A 104 5.95 4.99 5.40
CA PHE A 104 4.71 4.40 5.90
C PHE A 104 4.88 3.88 7.33
N GLU A 105 5.92 3.10 7.60
CA GLU A 105 6.17 2.57 8.96
C GLU A 105 6.43 3.68 9.98
N ASP A 106 7.20 4.72 9.60
CA ASP A 106 7.44 5.87 10.47
C ASP A 106 6.14 6.62 10.80
N ARG A 107 5.18 6.69 9.85
CA ARG A 107 3.86 7.28 10.08
C ARG A 107 2.96 6.36 10.89
N TYR A 108 2.91 5.07 10.55
CA TYR A 108 2.09 4.05 11.20
C TYR A 108 2.46 3.89 12.68
N ARG A 109 3.76 3.86 13.01
CA ARG A 109 4.23 3.80 14.39
C ARG A 109 3.76 5.00 15.22
N LYS A 110 3.81 6.21 14.65
CA LYS A 110 3.30 7.42 15.32
C LYS A 110 1.79 7.35 15.55
N LEU A 111 1.03 6.90 14.54
CA LEU A 111 -0.42 6.71 14.64
C LEU A 111 -0.83 5.75 15.76
N LYS A 112 -0.03 4.71 16.03
CA LYS A 112 -0.32 3.70 17.07
C LYS A 112 0.20 4.05 18.46
N ALA A 113 1.05 5.07 18.58
CA ALA A 113 1.61 5.52 19.86
C ALA A 113 0.83 6.70 20.47
N GLU A 114 -0.09 7.29 19.71
CA GLU A 114 -1.05 8.32 20.12
C GLU A 114 -2.40 7.69 20.44
#